data_AF-A0A948G5Q7-F1
#
_entry.id   AF-A0A948G5Q7-F1
#
_cell.length_a   1.000
_cell.length_b   1.000
_cell.length_c   1.000
_cell.angle_alpha   90.00
_cell.angle_beta   90.00
_cell.angle_gamma   90.00
#
_symmetry.space_group_name_H-M   'P 1'
#
loop_
_entity.id
_entity.type
_entity.pdbx_description
1 polymer ?
#
loop_
_entity_poly.entity_id
_entity_poly.type
_entity_poly.pdbx_seq_one_letter_code
_entity_poly.pdbx_strand_id
1 'polypeptide(L)' 'MKILIVAGGTGGHLFPAIRLAEEILSRGTAKVLFIASSRKQDRDIL' A
#
# COMPACT_ATOMS: atom_id res chain seq x y z
N MET A 1 -0.70 -16.59 -2.88
CA MET A 1 -1.72 -15.95 -2.00
C MET A 1 -2.17 -14.62 -2.60
N LYS A 2 -3.41 -14.17 -2.39
CA LYS A 2 -3.90 -12.84 -2.82
C LYS A 2 -4.16 -12.00 -1.57
N ILE A 3 -3.60 -10.79 -1.52
CA ILE A 3 -3.68 -9.90 -0.35
C ILE A 3 -4.22 -8.55 -0.82
N LEU A 4 -5.18 -8.00 -0.07
CA LEU A 4 -5.71 -6.65 -0.24
C LEU A 4 -5.19 -5.77 0.89
N ILE A 5 -4.54 -4.67 0.55
CA ILE A 5 -4.09 -3.64 1.49
C ILE A 5 -4.88 -2.36 1.19
N VAL A 6 -5.56 -1.83 2.20
CA VAL A 6 -6.27 -0.55 2.12
C VAL A 6 -5.63 0.40 3.11
N ALA A 7 -5.07 1.50 2.62
CA ALA A 7 -4.43 2.51 3.46
C ALA A 7 -4.70 3.92 2.91
N GLY A 8 -4.82 4.89 3.81
CA GLY A 8 -5.02 6.29 3.46
C GLY A 8 -4.72 7.18 4.66
N GLY A 9 -4.87 8.49 4.47
CA GLY A 9 -4.42 9.49 5.43
C GLY A 9 -3.07 10.08 5.04
N THR A 10 -2.42 10.80 5.95
CA THR A 10 -1.09 11.37 5.67
C THR A 10 -0.04 10.26 5.45
N GLY A 11 1.18 10.64 5.08
CA GLY A 11 2.29 9.69 4.85
C GLY A 11 2.52 8.68 5.99
N GLY A 12 2.14 8.99 7.23
CA GLY A 12 2.30 8.10 8.37
C GLY A 12 1.59 6.73 8.25
N HIS A 13 0.51 6.64 7.46
CA HIS A 13 -0.17 5.36 7.20
C HIS A 13 0.16 4.78 5.82
N LEU A 14 0.39 5.63 4.81
CA LEU A 14 0.72 5.19 3.46
C LEU A 14 2.12 4.59 3.36
N PHE A 15 3.15 5.23 3.92
CA PHE A 15 4.52 4.71 3.82
C PHE A 15 4.69 3.32 4.45
N PRO A 16 4.19 3.05 5.69
CA PRO A 16 4.28 1.71 6.25
C PRO A 16 3.51 0.67 5.44
N ALA A 17 2.34 1.02 4.91
CA ALA A 17 1.52 0.11 4.12
C ALA A 17 2.19 -0.23 2.76
N ILE A 18 2.84 0.76 2.12
CA ILE A 18 3.63 0.56 0.91
C ILE A 18 4.82 -0.36 1.20
N ARG A 19 5.58 -0.09 2.27
CA ARG A 19 6.74 -0.93 2.64
C ARG A 19 6.34 -2.37 2.96
N LEU A 20 5.20 -2.56 3.62
CA LEU A 20 4.65 -3.90 3.85
C LEU A 20 4.29 -4.59 2.53
N ALA A 21 3.67 -3.89 1.59
CA ALA A 21 3.36 -4.42 0.27
C ALA A 21 4.62 -4.85 -0.50
N GLU A 22 5.65 -4.00 -0.50
CA GLU A 22 6.95 -4.28 -1.13
C GLU A 22 7.62 -5.52 -0.53
N GLU A 23 7.62 -5.65 0.79
CA GLU A 23 8.22 -6.80 1.49
C GLU A 23 7.44 -8.10 1.26
N ILE A 24 6.11 -8.03 1.09
CA ILE A 24 5.30 -9.19 0.71
C ILE A 24 5.62 -9.62 -0.73
N LEU A 25 5.76 -8.65 -1.64
CA LEU A 25 6.06 -8.91 -3.04
C LEU A 25 7.49 -9.42 -3.24
N SER A 26 8.46 -8.93 -2.46
CA SER A 26 9.88 -9.35 -2.53
C SER A 26 10.08 -10.84 -2.27
N ARG A 27 9.18 -11.44 -1.47
CA ARG A 27 9.17 -12.88 -1.15
C ARG A 27 8.64 -13.75 -2.29
N GLY A 28 8.00 -13.18 -3.32
CA GLY A 28 7.55 -13.89 -4.52
C GLY A 28 6.39 -14.89 -4.32
N THR A 29 5.79 -14.97 -3.13
CA THR A 29 4.75 -15.97 -2.81
C THR A 29 3.31 -15.42 -2.84
N ALA A 30 3.17 -14.10 -3.00
CA ALA A 30 1.88 -13.42 -2.93
C ALA A 30 1.72 -12.35 -4.03
N LYS A 31 0.46 -12.05 -4.36
CA LYS A 31 0.05 -10.90 -5.16
C LYS A 31 -0.66 -9.91 -4.24
N VAL A 32 -0.32 -8.63 -4.36
CA VAL A 32 -0.89 -7.55 -3.56
C VAL A 32 -1.73 -6.64 -4.46
N LEU A 33 -2.96 -6.38 -4.04
CA LEU A 33 -3.76 -5.25 -4.53
C LEU A 33 -3.72 -4.17 -3.46
N PHE A 34 -3.22 -2.99 -3.80
CA PHE A 34 -3.17 -1.84 -2.91
C PHE A 34 -4.24 -0.83 -3.31
N ILE A 35 -5.09 -0.43 -2.37
CA ILE A 35 -6.13 0.58 -2.57
C ILE A 35 -5.87 1.73 -1.60
N ALA A 36 -5.87 2.94 -2.13
CA ALA A 36 -5.83 4.15 -1.33
C ALA A 36 -6.98 5.09 -1.64
N SER A 37 -7.14 6.09 -0.77
CA SER A 37 -8.16 7.11 -0.98
C SER A 37 -7.80 8.01 -2.17
N SER A 38 -8.82 8.62 -2.77
CA SER A 38 -8.65 9.59 -3.86
C SER A 38 -8.39 11.02 -3.37
N ARG A 39 -8.11 11.21 -2.06
CA ARG A 39 -7.74 12.51 -1.50
C ARG A 39 -6.45 13.00 -2.14
N LYS A 40 -6.33 14.33 -2.31
CA LYS A 40 -5.17 14.95 -2.96
C LYS A 40 -3.86 14.52 -2.29
N GLN A 41 -3.82 14.55 -0.97
CA GLN A 41 -2.65 14.21 -0.16
C GLN A 41 -2.19 12.76 -0.38
N ASP A 42 -3.13 11.84 -0.46
CA ASP A 42 -2.87 10.41 -0.65
C ASP A 42 -2.41 10.12 -2.09
N ARG A 43 -2.98 10.81 -3.07
CA ARG A 43 -2.58 10.72 -4.49
C ARG A 43 -1.18 11.24 -4.75
N ASP A 44 -0.75 12.27 -4.03
CA ASP A 44 0.59 12.85 -4.22
C ASP A 44 1.71 11.91 -3.70
N ILE A 45 1.36 10.84 -2.97
CA ILE A 45 2.30 9.87 -2.38
C ILE A 45 2.46 8.59 -3.23
N LEU A 46 1.43 8.22 -4.00
CA LEU A 46 1.36 6.97 -4.80
C LEU A 46 1.70 7.21 -6.27
#